data_AF-A0A6J6J8S1-F1
#
_entry.id   AF-A0A6J6J8S1-F1
#
_cell.length_a   1.000
_cell.length_b   1.000
_cell.length_c   1.000
_cell.angle_alpha   90.00
_cell.angle_beta   90.00
_cell.angle_gamma   90.00
#
_symmetry.space_group_name_H-M   'P 1'
#
loop_
_entity.id
_entity.type
_entity.pdbx_description
1 polymer ?
#
loop_
_entity_poly.entity_id
_entity_poly.type
_entity_poly.pdbx_seq_one_letter_code
_entity_poly.pdbx_strand_id
1 'polypeptide(L)'
;MHVREVGTAISGSTFFRSIGGTLGTAIFGAVMTSQLTKNIETAIPGGSSIDVSAMTNAVSTIASLPARLHDIVLVAYAGALSHIFIVAFPFMVAAFVLSLFLKEVKLSPLVGHEHPEELQRVE
;
A
#
# COMPACT_ATOMS: atom_id res chain seq x y z
N MET A 1 6.18 21.97 25.45
CA MET A 1 6.05 21.82 23.99
C MET A 1 4.78 22.55 23.59
N HIS A 2 4.84 23.50 22.67
CA HIS A 2 3.65 24.29 22.31
C HIS A 2 2.66 23.41 21.54
N VAL A 3 1.34 23.54 21.81
CA VAL A 3 0.27 22.75 21.16
C VAL A 3 0.40 22.74 19.62
N ARG A 4 0.93 23.83 19.06
CA ARG A 4 1.20 23.97 17.61
C ARG A 4 2.27 23.01 17.08
N GLU A 5 3.31 22.71 17.85
CA GLU A 5 4.41 21.81 17.45
C GLU A 5 3.97 20.34 17.42
N VAL A 6 3.10 19.95 18.35
CA VAL A 6 2.51 18.60 18.38
C VAL A 6 1.60 18.38 17.17
N GLY A 7 0.77 19.38 16.82
CA GLY A 7 -0.07 19.33 15.62
C GLY A 7 0.73 19.20 14.32
N THR A 8 1.84 19.94 14.20
CA THR A 8 2.75 19.84 13.05
C THR A 8 3.41 18.46 12.96
N ALA A 9 3.90 17.91 14.08
CA ALA A 9 4.54 16.60 14.12
C ALA A 9 3.59 15.46 13.69
N ILE A 10 2.35 15.46 14.21
CA ILE A 10 1.34 14.46 13.87
C ILE A 10 0.95 14.58 12.39
N SER A 11 0.67 15.78 11.90
CA SER A 11 0.27 16.02 10.51
C SER A 11 1.37 15.60 9.52
N GLY A 12 2.63 15.87 9.84
CA GLY A 12 3.77 15.40 9.06
C GLY A 12 3.82 13.88 8.98
N SER A 13 3.68 13.18 10.11
CA SER A 13 3.68 11.70 10.13
C SER A 13 2.56 11.09 9.29
N THR A 14 1.34 11.64 9.39
CA THR A 14 0.19 11.19 8.59
C THR A 14 0.40 11.47 7.11
N PHE A 15 0.93 12.64 6.76
CA PHE A 15 1.21 13.02 5.37
C PHE A 15 2.21 12.08 4.69
N PHE A 16 3.33 11.77 5.36
CA PHE A 16 4.32 10.81 4.83
C PHE A 16 3.73 9.42 4.66
N ARG A 17 2.90 8.97 5.61
CA ARG A 17 2.19 7.68 5.50
C ARG A 17 1.25 7.65 4.29
N SER A 18 0.52 8.74 4.05
CA SER A 18 -0.37 8.84 2.89
C SER A 18 0.40 8.82 1.56
N ILE A 19 1.50 9.56 1.45
CA ILE A 19 2.38 9.54 0.27
C ILE A 19 2.96 8.14 0.04
N GLY A 20 3.47 7.50 1.10
CA GLY A 20 4.00 6.15 1.00
C GLY A 20 2.94 5.14 0.56
N GLY A 21 1.71 5.28 1.07
CA GLY A 21 0.58 4.44 0.69
C GLY A 21 0.22 4.56 -0.80
N THR A 22 0.09 5.78 -1.32
CA THR A 22 -0.29 5.99 -2.72
C THR A 22 0.83 5.66 -3.71
N LEU A 23 2.08 6.01 -3.39
CA LEU A 23 3.23 5.62 -4.21
C LEU A 23 3.43 4.11 -4.21
N GLY A 24 3.29 3.47 -3.05
CA GLY A 24 3.38 2.02 -2.93
C GLY A 24 2.35 1.31 -3.79
N THR A 25 1.07 1.68 -3.67
CA THR A 25 0.00 1.05 -4.46
C THR A 25 0.19 1.27 -5.97
N ALA A 26 0.64 2.45 -6.39
CA ALA A 26 0.90 2.74 -7.80
C ALA A 26 2.05 1.90 -8.37
N ILE A 27 3.19 1.82 -7.66
CA ILE A 27 4.36 1.04 -8.09
C ILE A 27 4.00 -0.45 -8.14
N PHE A 28 3.41 -1.00 -7.08
CA PHE A 28 3.05 -2.41 -7.04
C PHE A 28 1.97 -2.77 -8.07
N GLY A 29 1.01 -1.86 -8.32
CA GLY A 29 0.02 -2.02 -9.40
C GLY A 29 0.69 -2.09 -10.77
N ALA A 30 1.64 -1.20 -11.07
CA ALA A 30 2.39 -1.23 -12.33
C ALA A 30 3.21 -2.51 -12.50
N VAL A 31 3.86 -2.97 -11.42
CA VAL A 31 4.61 -4.24 -11.41
C VAL A 31 3.68 -5.43 -11.64
N MET A 32 2.51 -5.46 -10.98
CA MET A 32 1.50 -6.51 -11.18
C MET A 32 1.07 -6.60 -12.64
N THR A 33 0.69 -5.47 -13.23
CA THR A 33 0.26 -5.38 -14.62
C THR A 33 1.36 -5.86 -15.56
N SER A 34 2.60 -5.39 -15.36
CA SER A 34 3.74 -5.82 -16.18
C SER A 34 3.99 -7.33 -16.08
N GLN A 35 3.93 -7.90 -14.86
CA GLN A 35 4.18 -9.31 -14.65
C GLN A 35 3.06 -10.18 -15.19
N LEU A 36 1.80 -9.75 -15.05
CA LEU A 36 0.66 -10.46 -15.60
C LEU A 36 0.72 -10.52 -17.14
N THR A 37 1.05 -9.40 -17.79
CA THR A 37 1.28 -9.38 -19.25
C THR A 37 2.34 -10.38 -19.66
N LYS A 38 3.50 -10.39 -19.00
CA LYS A 38 4.57 -11.36 -19.28
C LYS A 38 4.11 -12.81 -19.10
N ASN A 39 3.36 -13.10 -18.04
CA ASN A 39 2.86 -14.44 -17.74
C ASN A 39 1.85 -14.92 -18.80
N ILE A 40 0.96 -14.03 -19.26
CA ILE A 40 -0.02 -14.33 -20.32
C ILE A 40 0.66 -14.52 -21.68
N GLU A 41 1.61 -13.65 -22.04
CA GLU A 41 2.40 -13.79 -23.28
C GLU A 41 3.17 -15.11 -23.34
N THR A 42 3.74 -15.53 -22.21
CA THR A 42 4.46 -16.81 -22.09
C THR A 42 3.50 -18.00 -22.20
N ALA A 43 2.30 -17.90 -21.62
CA ALA A 43 1.32 -18.97 -21.63
C ALA A 43 0.58 -19.13 -22.98
N ILE A 44 0.57 -18.09 -23.83
CA ILE A 44 -0.07 -18.10 -25.15
C ILE A 44 0.94 -17.63 -26.22
N PRO A 45 1.90 -18.49 -26.60
CA PRO A 45 2.82 -18.18 -27.69
C PRO A 45 2.04 -18.14 -29.01
N GLY A 46 1.94 -16.95 -29.62
CA GLY A 46 1.26 -16.78 -30.91
C GLY A 46 0.24 -15.65 -31.02
N GLY A 47 0.10 -14.81 -29.98
CA GLY A 47 -0.66 -13.57 -30.09
C GLY A 47 -2.16 -13.81 -30.28
N SER A 48 -2.83 -14.25 -29.23
CA SER A 48 -4.26 -13.97 -29.16
C SER A 48 -4.42 -12.48 -28.92
N SER A 49 -5.34 -11.84 -29.65
CA SER A 49 -5.76 -10.44 -29.59
C SER A 49 -6.39 -10.05 -28.23
N ILE A 50 -5.78 -10.50 -27.15
CA ILE A 50 -6.26 -10.37 -25.79
C ILE A 50 -5.64 -9.08 -25.26
N ASP A 51 -6.49 -8.08 -25.09
CA ASP A 51 -6.12 -6.85 -24.44
C ASP A 51 -5.91 -7.12 -22.94
N VAL A 52 -4.66 -7.43 -22.58
CA VAL A 52 -4.26 -7.68 -21.20
C VAL A 52 -4.56 -6.47 -20.32
N SER A 53 -4.51 -5.25 -20.89
CA SER A 53 -4.86 -4.02 -20.18
C SER A 53 -6.34 -4.02 -19.78
N ALA A 54 -7.24 -4.45 -20.67
CA ALA A 54 -8.66 -4.59 -20.35
C ALA A 54 -8.91 -5.63 -19.25
N MET A 55 -8.14 -6.72 -19.22
CA MET A 55 -8.24 -7.78 -18.21
C MET A 55 -7.69 -7.38 -16.83
N THR A 56 -6.67 -6.50 -16.78
CA THR A 56 -6.18 -5.92 -15.53
C THR A 56 -7.13 -4.89 -14.93
N ASN A 57 -7.87 -4.16 -15.78
CA ASN A 57 -8.76 -3.10 -15.32
C ASN A 57 -10.17 -3.59 -14.96
N ALA A 58 -10.61 -4.73 -15.52
CA ALA A 58 -11.95 -5.26 -15.28
C ALA A 58 -11.95 -6.79 -15.11
N VAL A 59 -12.07 -7.25 -13.86
CA VAL A 59 -12.27 -8.67 -13.53
C VAL A 59 -13.55 -9.24 -14.16
N SER A 60 -14.57 -8.41 -14.39
CA SER A 60 -15.80 -8.80 -15.08
C SER A 60 -15.55 -9.24 -16.53
N THR A 61 -14.52 -8.72 -17.18
CA THR A 61 -14.13 -9.15 -18.53
C THR A 61 -13.55 -10.56 -18.50
N ILE A 62 -12.89 -10.96 -17.42
CA ILE A 62 -12.35 -12.32 -17.22
C ILE A 62 -13.49 -13.37 -17.15
N ALA A 63 -14.65 -13.01 -16.60
CA ALA A 63 -15.82 -13.90 -16.53
C ALA A 63 -16.45 -14.19 -17.91
N SER A 64 -16.19 -13.33 -18.90
CA SER A 64 -16.68 -13.50 -20.28
C SER A 64 -15.76 -14.33 -21.18
N LEU A 65 -14.62 -14.81 -20.65
CA LEU A 65 -13.65 -15.57 -21.43
C LEU A 65 -14.03 -17.07 -21.54
N PRO A 66 -13.64 -17.74 -22.63
CA PRO A 66 -13.73 -19.20 -22.75
C PRO A 66 -13.05 -19.91 -21.58
N ALA A 67 -13.65 -20.99 -21.06
CA ALA A 67 -13.19 -21.69 -19.86
C ALA A 67 -11.70 -22.08 -19.86
N ARG A 68 -11.12 -22.36 -21.04
CA ARG A 68 -9.69 -22.68 -21.19
C ARG A 68 -8.76 -21.49 -20.91
N LEU A 69 -9.18 -20.26 -21.17
CA LEU A 69 -8.40 -19.05 -20.89
C LEU A 69 -8.54 -18.59 -19.44
N HIS A 70 -9.68 -18.88 -18.79
CA HIS A 70 -9.94 -18.52 -17.40
C HIS A 70 -8.88 -19.11 -16.45
N ASP A 71 -8.55 -20.39 -16.62
CA ASP A 71 -7.58 -21.09 -15.77
C ASP A 71 -6.15 -20.56 -15.97
N ILE A 72 -5.77 -20.29 -17.23
CA ILE A 72 -4.47 -19.70 -17.60
C ILE A 72 -4.30 -18.32 -16.93
N VAL A 73 -5.34 -17.49 -16.97
CA VAL A 73 -5.31 -16.14 -16.39
C VAL A 73 -5.23 -16.22 -14.87
N LEU A 74 -5.94 -17.16 -14.24
CA LEU A 74 -5.90 -17.36 -12.79
C LEU A 74 -4.49 -17.77 -12.33
N VAL A 75 -3.88 -18.73 -13.01
CA VAL A 75 -2.49 -19.15 -12.75
C VAL A 75 -1.51 -17.98 -12.98
N ALA A 76 -1.70 -17.22 -14.06
CA ALA A 76 -0.87 -16.04 -14.35
C ALA A 76 -1.01 -14.95 -13.28
N TYR A 77 -2.23 -14.72 -12.77
CA TYR A 77 -2.52 -13.79 -11.67
C TYR A 77 -1.86 -14.24 -10.37
N ALA A 78 -2.02 -15.52 -10.00
CA ALA A 78 -1.39 -16.09 -8.80
C ALA A 78 0.13 -15.98 -8.87
N GLY A 79 0.73 -16.24 -10.03
CA GLY A 79 2.16 -16.05 -10.28
C GLY A 79 2.60 -14.59 -10.15
N ALA A 80 1.83 -13.65 -10.71
CA ALA A 80 2.12 -12.22 -10.58
C ALA A 80 2.03 -11.74 -9.13
N LEU A 81 1.01 -12.16 -8.39
CA LEU A 81 0.86 -11.85 -6.96
C LEU A 81 2.03 -12.39 -6.13
N SER A 82 2.45 -13.64 -6.35
CA SER A 82 3.61 -14.21 -5.69
C SER A 82 4.88 -13.39 -5.95
N HIS A 83 5.06 -12.93 -7.19
CA HIS A 83 6.20 -12.09 -7.55
C HIS A 83 6.19 -10.74 -6.83
N ILE A 84 5.02 -10.11 -6.68
CA ILE A 84 4.87 -8.86 -5.91
C ILE A 84 5.31 -9.05 -4.46
N PHE A 85 4.93 -10.16 -3.82
CA PHE A 85 5.34 -10.42 -2.43
C PHE A 85 6.86 -10.55 -2.30
N ILE A 86 7.53 -11.21 -3.24
CA ILE A 86 9.00 -11.32 -3.25
C ILE A 86 9.65 -9.94 -3.44
N VAL A 87 9.09 -9.10 -4.32
CA VAL A 87 9.58 -7.73 -4.53
C VAL A 87 9.27 -6.83 -3.34
N ALA A 88 8.13 -6.99 -2.68
CA ALA A 88 7.72 -6.19 -1.52
C ALA A 88 8.51 -6.55 -0.25
N PHE A 89 8.95 -7.81 -0.12
CA PHE A 89 9.73 -8.30 1.01
C PHE A 89 10.96 -7.42 1.36
N PRO A 90 11.89 -7.10 0.43
CA PRO A 90 13.03 -6.24 0.74
C PRO A 90 12.62 -4.81 1.16
N PHE A 91 11.53 -4.25 0.62
CA PHE A 91 11.00 -2.95 1.07
C PHE A 91 10.48 -3.02 2.51
N MET A 92 9.80 -4.11 2.87
CA MET A 92 9.35 -4.37 4.24
C MET A 92 10.52 -4.50 5.21
N VAL A 93 11.55 -5.28 4.83
CA VAL A 93 12.78 -5.41 5.62
C VAL A 93 13.47 -4.05 5.77
N ALA A 94 13.58 -3.26 4.71
CA ALA A 94 14.17 -1.92 4.77
C ALA A 94 13.39 -0.98 5.70
N ALA A 95 12.06 -0.96 5.61
CA ALA A 95 11.21 -0.17 6.49
C ALA A 95 11.32 -0.62 7.96
N PHE A 96 11.39 -1.92 8.20
CA PHE A 96 11.60 -2.49 9.52
C PHE A 96 12.96 -2.09 10.10
N VAL A 97 14.04 -2.23 9.32
CA VAL A 97 15.38 -1.80 9.73
C VAL A 97 15.39 -0.31 10.04
N LEU A 98 14.79 0.53 9.19
CA LEU A 98 14.71 1.97 9.41
C LEU A 98 13.92 2.31 10.68
N SER A 99 12.87 1.54 11.00
CA SER A 99 12.11 1.67 12.24
C SER A 99 12.94 1.37 13.49
N LEU A 100 13.96 0.50 13.41
CA LEU A 100 14.85 0.22 14.54
C LEU A 100 15.77 1.42 14.87
N PHE A 101 16.04 2.30 13.90
CA PHE A 101 16.80 3.54 14.12
C PHE A 101 15.94 4.68 14.68
N LEU A 102 14.62 4.48 14.78
CA LEU A 102 13.72 5.50 15.28
C LEU A 102 13.91 5.67 16.79
N LYS A 103 14.46 6.82 17.19
CA LYS A 103 14.74 7.13 18.60
C LYS A 103 13.45 7.24 19.39
N GLU A 104 13.31 6.41 20.41
CA GLU A 104 12.18 6.43 21.33
C GLU A 104 12.13 7.78 22.08
N VAL A 105 11.09 8.57 21.83
CA VAL A 105 10.86 9.84 22.53
C VAL A 105 9.89 9.56 23.66
N LYS A 106 10.33 9.75 24.91
CA LYS A 106 9.46 9.60 26.09
C LYS A 106 8.26 10.54 25.96
N LEU A 107 7.04 9.97 26.01
CA LEU A 107 5.82 10.76 26.17
C LEU A 107 5.92 11.54 27.49
N SER A 108 6.07 12.87 27.40
CA SER A 108 6.04 13.73 28.58
C SER A 108 4.62 13.75 29.17
N PRO A 109 4.42 13.43 30.46
CA PRO A 109 3.10 13.35 31.11
C PRO A 109 2.39 14.71 31.34
N LEU A 110 2.72 15.75 30.57
CA LEU A 110 2.28 17.14 30.83
C LEU A 110 1.07 17.60 30.00
N VAL A 111 0.29 16.68 29.42
CA VAL A 111 -0.99 17.00 28.71
C VAL A 111 -2.19 16.60 29.56
N GLY A 112 -2.20 17.00 30.83
CA GLY A 112 -3.31 16.63 31.71
C GLY A 112 -3.18 17.14 33.14
N HIS A 113 -2.81 18.40 33.33
CA HIS A 113 -3.16 19.14 34.55
C HIS A 113 -3.86 20.42 34.09
N GLU A 114 -5.08 20.26 33.56
CA GLU A 114 -6.03 21.36 33.49
C GLU A 114 -6.36 21.74 34.94
N HIS A 115 -6.00 22.96 35.33
CA HIS A 115 -6.20 23.51 36.66
C HIS A 115 -7.72 23.50 36.96
N PRO A 116 -8.23 22.72 37.94
CA PRO A 116 -9.67 22.66 38.24
C PRO A 116 -10.25 23.94 38.87
N GLU A 117 -9.50 25.05 38.88
CA GLU A 117 -9.88 26.26 39.62
C GLU A 117 -10.68 27.30 38.82
N GLU A 118 -10.84 27.15 37.50
CA GLU A 118 -11.72 28.05 36.73
C GLU A 118 -13.22 27.70 36.84
N LEU A 119 -13.58 26.51 37.37
CA LEU A 119 -14.97 26.11 37.56
C LEU A 119 -15.59 26.63 38.88
N GLN A 120 -14.80 27.23 39.78
CA GLN A 120 -15.28 27.78 41.06
C GLN A 120 -15.44 29.31 41.08
N ARG A 121 -15.05 30.02 40.01
CA ARG A 121 -15.18 31.50 39.94
C ARG A 121 -16.54 31.98 39.42
N VAL A 122 -17.44 31.06 39.03
CA VAL A 122 -18.71 31.42 38.35
C VAL A 122 -19.95 31.19 39.24
N GLU A 123 -19.76 30.96 40.54
CA GLU A 123 -20.85 31.00 41.54
C GLU A 123 -20.79 32.25 42.43
#